data_AF-A0A817MZM3-F1
#
_entry.id   AF-A0A817MZM3-F1
#
_cell.length_a   1.000
_cell.length_b   1.000
_cell.length_c   1.000
_cell.angle_alpha   90.00
_cell.angle_beta   90.00
_cell.angle_gamma   90.00
#
_symmetry.space_group_name_H-M   'P 1'
#
loop_
_entity.id
_entity.type
_entity.pdbx_description
1 polymer ?
#
loop_
_entity_poly.entity_id
_entity_poly.type
_entity_poly.pdbx_seq_one_letter_code
_entity_poly.pdbx_strand_id
1 'polypeptide(L)'
;MLRTKQDSSFSTQQPEQQYVPLKQVSIEACIKSFAADVTIKQIFCNDDTIPIEAAYCFPIEEQAAIYSFIARIDDREIVAQLKEKKEAQKEYSDALQQEHGAYLLEQDEKSQDNFIINVGALPPGKECHISISYVSELDLIQNGSRIRFVVPTTIAPRYNPTKDGISSPTGITSQYVQTVPYTIEFHCRVDKVNVSQVSSTSHPIQVEVSQDHVYVIKFVQQNIHLGRDILLDIELASNHSNTIVAVEPGAVMASFIPTEGDCKRAMNNVETTNEFIFLIDCSGSMGNGNKIGLAREAMLLSQKSSNGLPF
;
A
#
# COMPACT_ATOMS: atom_id res chain seq x y z
N MET A 1 8.35 -4.93 -5.80
CA MET A 1 9.14 -4.88 -7.06
C MET A 1 10.61 -5.13 -6.77
N LEU A 2 11.32 -5.80 -7.67
CA LEU A 2 12.77 -6.01 -7.58
C LEU A 2 13.48 -5.23 -8.70
N ARG A 3 14.48 -4.41 -8.35
CA ARG A 3 15.23 -3.55 -9.28
C ARG A 3 16.73 -3.80 -9.21
N THR A 4 17.45 -3.55 -10.29
CA THR A 4 18.91 -3.52 -10.27
C THR A 4 19.42 -2.30 -9.49
N LYS A 5 20.47 -2.49 -8.68
CA LYS A 5 21.20 -1.42 -8.01
C LYS A 5 22.29 -0.96 -8.97
N GLN A 6 22.36 0.34 -9.23
CA GLN A 6 23.43 0.91 -10.05
C GLN A 6 24.62 1.29 -9.16
N ASP A 7 25.81 0.88 -9.57
CA ASP A 7 27.05 1.43 -9.03
C ASP A 7 27.21 2.87 -9.54
N SER A 8 27.34 3.80 -8.61
CA SER A 8 27.48 5.24 -8.86
C SER A 8 28.82 5.63 -9.50
N SER A 9 29.63 4.66 -9.95
CA SER A 9 30.98 4.88 -10.48
C SER A 9 31.09 4.88 -12.01
N PHE A 10 30.07 4.46 -12.77
CA PHE A 10 30.14 4.44 -14.25
C PHE A 10 28.77 4.68 -14.94
N SER A 11 28.44 5.93 -15.29
CA SER A 11 27.91 6.33 -16.62
C SER A 11 27.34 7.76 -16.61
N THR A 12 27.51 8.48 -17.72
CA THR A 12 27.04 9.85 -17.98
C THR A 12 25.74 9.91 -18.80
N GLN A 13 24.97 8.82 -18.85
CA GLN A 13 23.66 8.78 -19.52
C GLN A 13 22.57 8.58 -18.46
N GLN A 14 21.43 9.26 -18.62
CA GLN A 14 20.27 9.11 -17.71
C GLN A 14 19.90 7.62 -17.61
N PRO A 15 19.88 7.03 -16.41
CA PRO A 15 19.75 5.59 -16.27
C PRO A 15 18.31 5.12 -16.48
N GLU A 16 18.08 4.26 -17.47
CA GLU A 16 16.90 3.40 -17.51
C GLU A 16 16.97 2.43 -16.32
N GLN A 17 16.02 2.53 -15.38
CA GLN A 17 15.97 1.68 -14.21
C GLN A 17 15.51 0.27 -14.64
N GLN A 18 16.43 -0.69 -14.67
CA GLN A 18 16.12 -2.06 -15.12
C GLN A 18 15.47 -2.86 -13.98
N TYR A 19 14.29 -3.40 -14.27
CA TYR A 19 13.56 -4.23 -13.32
C TYR A 19 13.84 -5.70 -13.55
N VAL A 20 13.90 -6.47 -12.48
CA VAL A 20 14.01 -7.92 -12.57
C VAL A 20 12.63 -8.48 -12.94
N PRO A 21 12.51 -9.33 -13.97
CA PRO A 21 11.25 -9.95 -14.35
C PRO A 21 10.58 -10.70 -13.20
N LEU A 22 9.32 -10.36 -12.92
CA LEU A 22 8.42 -11.09 -12.03
C LEU A 22 7.92 -12.31 -12.81
N LYS A 23 7.93 -13.48 -12.18
CA LYS A 23 7.46 -14.74 -12.76
C LYS A 23 6.19 -15.25 -12.10
N GLN A 24 6.08 -15.04 -10.79
CA GLN A 24 4.91 -15.45 -10.01
C GLN A 24 4.65 -14.48 -8.86
N VAL A 25 3.37 -14.27 -8.57
CA VAL A 25 2.90 -13.56 -7.39
C VAL A 25 1.73 -14.30 -6.75
N SER A 26 1.75 -14.43 -5.43
CA SER A 26 0.64 -14.96 -4.63
C SER A 26 0.32 -13.98 -3.52
N ILE A 27 -0.95 -13.61 -3.39
CA ILE A 27 -1.44 -12.67 -2.40
C ILE A 27 -2.51 -13.36 -1.58
N GLU A 28 -2.23 -13.52 -0.29
CA GLU A 28 -3.16 -14.05 0.71
C GLU A 28 -3.54 -12.90 1.65
N ALA A 29 -4.83 -12.61 1.78
CA ALA A 29 -5.31 -11.55 2.66
C ALA A 29 -6.44 -12.06 3.56
N CYS A 30 -6.43 -11.66 4.82
CA CYS A 30 -7.52 -11.89 5.76
C CYS A 30 -7.99 -10.55 6.34
N ILE A 31 -9.21 -10.16 6.00
CA ILE A 31 -9.88 -8.99 6.54
C ILE A 31 -10.75 -9.44 7.71
N LYS A 32 -10.51 -8.84 8.87
CA LYS A 32 -11.32 -9.02 10.09
C LYS A 32 -11.78 -7.65 10.57
N SER A 33 -13.08 -7.38 10.46
CA SER A 33 -13.61 -6.03 10.70
C SER A 33 -12.88 -4.98 9.83
N PHE A 34 -12.16 -4.05 10.45
CA PHE A 34 -11.46 -2.94 9.78
C PHE A 34 -9.94 -3.11 9.80
N ALA A 35 -9.47 -4.35 9.92
CA ALA A 35 -8.06 -4.67 9.80
C ALA A 35 -7.86 -5.75 8.74
N ALA A 36 -6.77 -5.62 7.97
CA ALA A 36 -6.30 -6.63 7.05
C ALA A 36 -4.95 -7.18 7.51
N ASP A 37 -4.79 -8.49 7.44
CA ASP A 37 -3.50 -9.18 7.47
C ASP A 37 -3.21 -9.69 6.07
N VAL A 38 -2.06 -9.31 5.51
CA VAL A 38 -1.73 -9.55 4.11
C VAL A 38 -0.36 -10.19 4.02
N THR A 39 -0.27 -11.29 3.28
CA THR A 39 0.99 -11.93 2.89
C THR A 39 1.12 -11.92 1.37
N ILE A 40 2.23 -11.39 0.89
CA ILE A 40 2.56 -11.34 -0.54
C ILE A 40 3.84 -12.16 -0.76
N LYS A 41 3.75 -13.14 -1.65
CA LYS A 41 4.88 -13.95 -2.11
C LYS A 41 5.15 -13.62 -3.57
N GLN A 42 6.41 -13.33 -3.92
CA GLN A 42 6.82 -12.98 -5.27
C GLN A 42 8.05 -13.77 -5.67
N ILE A 43 8.10 -14.21 -6.93
CA ILE A 43 9.25 -14.87 -7.52
C ILE A 43 9.76 -14.01 -8.67
N PHE A 44 11.00 -13.58 -8.58
CA PHE A 44 11.70 -12.84 -9.62
C PHE A 44 12.82 -13.71 -10.20
N CYS A 45 13.14 -13.58 -11.48
CA CYS A 45 14.25 -14.30 -12.11
C CYS A 45 15.18 -13.32 -12.81
N ASN A 46 16.49 -13.46 -12.59
CA ASN A 46 17.48 -12.77 -13.40
C ASN A 46 17.62 -13.46 -14.76
N ASP A 47 16.97 -12.92 -15.77
CA ASP A 47 17.05 -13.44 -17.14
C ASP A 47 18.32 -12.98 -17.88
N ASP A 48 19.16 -12.13 -17.27
CA ASP A 48 20.43 -11.67 -17.85
C ASP A 48 21.52 -12.75 -17.76
N THR A 49 22.55 -12.60 -18.60
CA THR A 49 23.72 -13.51 -18.61
C THR A 49 24.79 -13.16 -17.57
N ILE A 50 24.58 -12.09 -16.79
CA ILE A 50 25.52 -11.59 -15.78
C ILE A 50 24.83 -11.43 -14.42
N PRO A 51 25.55 -11.58 -13.30
CA PRO A 51 24.98 -11.34 -11.98
C PRO A 51 24.56 -9.87 -11.84
N ILE A 52 23.44 -9.64 -11.17
CA ILE A 52 22.91 -8.30 -10.89
C ILE A 52 22.83 -8.06 -9.40
N GLU A 53 23.20 -6.87 -8.94
CA GLU A 53 22.91 -6.46 -7.56
C GLU A 53 21.44 -6.01 -7.50
N ALA A 54 20.62 -6.59 -6.63
CA ALA A 54 19.19 -6.37 -6.62
C ALA A 54 18.68 -5.76 -5.30
N ALA A 55 17.74 -4.83 -5.41
CA ALA A 55 17.04 -4.22 -4.28
C ALA A 55 15.52 -4.40 -4.43
N TYR A 56 14.86 -4.84 -3.38
CA TYR A 56 13.42 -4.95 -3.30
C TYR A 56 12.81 -3.64 -2.81
N CYS A 57 11.74 -3.20 -3.46
CA CYS A 57 10.96 -2.03 -3.10
C CYS A 57 9.48 -2.41 -3.03
N PHE A 58 8.83 -2.13 -1.90
CA PHE A 58 7.41 -2.36 -1.69
C PHE A 58 6.74 -1.10 -1.12
N PRO A 59 5.71 -0.54 -1.77
CA PRO A 59 4.95 0.57 -1.22
C PRO A 59 4.18 0.11 0.03
N ILE A 60 4.34 0.86 1.13
CA ILE A 60 3.60 0.63 2.38
C ILE A 60 2.57 1.75 2.52
N GLU A 61 1.33 1.41 2.85
CA GLU A 61 0.33 2.40 3.21
C GLU A 61 0.63 3.01 4.59
N GLU A 62 0.24 4.27 4.81
CA GLU A 62 0.52 4.99 6.07
C GLU A 62 0.03 4.22 7.31
N GLN A 63 -1.07 3.48 7.17
CA GLN A 63 -1.71 2.72 8.25
C GLN A 63 -1.22 1.25 8.34
N ALA A 64 -0.20 0.87 7.55
CA ALA A 64 0.30 -0.49 7.49
C ALA A 64 1.61 -0.69 8.27
N ALA A 65 1.73 -1.85 8.91
CA ALA A 65 2.91 -2.28 9.66
C ALA A 65 3.41 -3.64 9.15
N ILE A 66 4.63 -3.67 8.61
CA ILE A 66 5.30 -4.90 8.19
C ILE A 66 5.80 -5.63 9.44
N TYR A 67 5.43 -6.90 9.58
CA TYR A 67 5.87 -7.75 10.68
C TYR A 67 6.73 -8.95 10.23
N SER A 68 6.80 -9.23 8.93
CA SER A 68 7.67 -10.27 8.38
C SER A 68 8.19 -9.89 6.99
N PHE A 69 9.48 -10.17 6.76
CA PHE A 69 10.07 -10.14 5.44
C PHE A 69 11.15 -11.22 5.33
N ILE A 70 11.09 -12.00 4.25
CA ILE A 70 12.05 -13.04 3.91
C ILE A 70 12.39 -12.94 2.42
N ALA A 71 13.67 -12.93 2.07
CA ALA A 71 14.14 -13.10 0.70
C ALA A 71 15.07 -14.32 0.61
N ARG A 72 14.89 -15.18 -0.40
CA ARG A 72 15.70 -16.37 -0.64
C ARG A 72 16.26 -16.37 -2.05
N ILE A 73 17.56 -16.62 -2.18
CA ILE A 73 18.28 -16.80 -3.44
C ILE A 73 19.18 -18.01 -3.26
N ASP A 74 18.94 -19.09 -4.01
CA ASP A 74 19.61 -20.39 -3.81
C ASP A 74 19.58 -20.82 -2.31
N ASP A 75 20.75 -21.06 -1.70
CA ASP A 75 20.88 -21.46 -0.29
C ASP A 75 20.94 -20.27 0.68
N ARG A 76 20.90 -19.02 0.17
CA ARG A 76 20.97 -17.81 0.98
C ARG A 76 19.56 -17.34 1.35
N GLU A 77 19.32 -17.18 2.64
CA GLU A 77 18.10 -16.61 3.20
C GLU A 77 18.42 -15.29 3.92
N ILE A 78 17.64 -14.25 3.63
CA ILE A 78 17.67 -12.95 4.29
C ILE A 78 16.36 -12.81 5.03
N VAL A 79 16.42 -12.74 6.36
CA VAL A 79 15.25 -12.54 7.22
C VAL A 79 15.36 -11.17 7.87
N ALA A 80 14.32 -10.34 7.72
CA ALA A 80 14.27 -9.05 8.39
C ALA A 80 14.08 -9.24 9.89
N GLN A 81 14.97 -8.64 10.68
CA GLN A 81 14.82 -8.53 12.13
C GLN A 81 14.25 -7.16 12.46
N LEU A 82 13.05 -7.15 13.04
CA LEU A 82 12.40 -5.94 13.52
C LEU A 82 12.98 -5.57 14.88
N LYS A 83 13.53 -4.36 14.99
CA LYS A 83 14.12 -3.82 16.21
C LYS A 83 13.54 -2.44 16.49
N GLU A 84 13.67 -1.98 17.73
CA GLU A 84 13.33 -0.61 18.09
C GLU A 84 14.18 0.36 17.26
N LYS A 85 13.58 1.48 16.82
CA LYS A 85 14.20 2.37 15.82
C LYS A 85 15.61 2.81 16.23
N LYS A 86 15.81 3.17 17.51
CA LYS A 86 17.12 3.64 17.99
C LYS A 86 18.14 2.51 18.04
N GLU A 87 17.73 1.32 18.44
CA GLU A 87 18.57 0.12 18.45
C GLU A 87 19.02 -0.24 17.02
N ALA A 88 18.08 -0.29 16.07
CA ALA A 88 18.37 -0.57 14.66
C ALA A 88 19.37 0.45 14.06
N GLN A 89 19.18 1.74 14.34
CA GLN A 89 20.07 2.81 13.87
C GLN A 89 21.49 2.70 14.46
N LYS A 90 21.59 2.32 15.73
CA LYS A 90 22.87 2.12 16.41
C LYS A 90 23.63 0.94 15.81
N GLU A 91 23.00 -0.22 15.73
CA GLU A 91 23.64 -1.43 15.17
C GLU A 91 24.08 -1.24 13.72
N TYR A 92 23.27 -0.53 12.92
CA TYR A 92 23.66 -0.15 11.57
C TYR A 92 24.95 0.70 11.55
N SER A 93 24.99 1.74 12.38
CA SER A 93 26.14 2.64 12.46
C SER A 93 27.40 1.87 12.88
N ASP A 94 27.27 0.94 13.82
CA ASP A 94 28.36 0.10 14.30
C ASP A 94 28.83 -0.90 13.21
N ALA A 95 27.90 -1.47 12.44
CA ALA A 95 28.21 -2.42 11.36
C ALA A 95 28.87 -1.76 10.15
N LEU A 96 28.45 -0.54 9.78
CA LEU A 96 29.12 0.26 8.74
C LEU A 96 30.59 0.54 9.07
N GLN A 97 30.89 0.83 10.34
CA GLN A 97 32.26 1.07 10.80
C GLN A 97 33.13 -0.19 10.75
N GLN A 98 32.51 -1.37 10.72
CA GLN A 98 33.20 -2.67 10.71
C GLN A 98 33.34 -3.27 9.29
N GLU A 99 32.99 -2.52 8.24
CA GLU A 99 32.88 -3.01 6.84
C GLU A 99 32.00 -4.26 6.70
N HIS A 100 31.15 -4.53 7.70
CA HIS A 100 30.18 -5.61 7.63
C HIS A 100 29.01 -5.06 6.81
N GLY A 101 28.72 -5.71 5.69
CA GLY A 101 27.65 -5.33 4.76
C GLY A 101 26.30 -5.32 5.47
N ALA A 102 25.99 -4.21 6.13
CA ALA A 102 24.75 -4.01 6.86
C ALA A 102 23.65 -3.75 5.82
N TYR A 103 22.80 -4.74 5.62
CA TYR A 103 21.63 -4.64 4.75
C TYR A 103 20.59 -3.74 5.43
N LEU A 104 20.78 -2.41 5.32
CA LEU A 104 19.86 -1.44 5.92
C LEU A 104 18.53 -1.42 5.19
N LEU A 105 17.49 -1.43 5.99
CA LEU A 105 16.11 -1.14 5.66
C LEU A 105 15.98 0.39 5.65
N GLU A 106 16.17 1.02 4.49
CA GLU A 106 15.99 2.47 4.34
C GLU A 106 14.48 2.76 4.25
N GLN A 107 13.90 3.25 5.35
CA GLN A 107 12.80 4.19 5.23
C GLN A 107 13.44 5.52 4.84
N ASP A 108 13.64 5.74 3.53
CA ASP A 108 14.16 7.00 3.00
C ASP A 108 13.31 8.15 3.58
N GLU A 109 13.97 9.13 4.22
CA GLU A 109 13.31 10.29 4.82
C GLU A 109 12.47 11.07 3.79
N LYS A 110 12.72 10.87 2.48
CA LYS A 110 11.97 11.45 1.37
C LYS A 110 10.88 10.53 0.79
N SER A 111 10.82 9.26 1.19
CA SER A 111 9.72 8.34 0.86
C SER A 111 9.37 7.45 2.04
N GLN A 112 8.66 8.05 2.98
CA GLN A 112 8.15 7.39 4.18
C GLN A 112 7.23 6.20 3.89
N ASP A 113 6.67 6.12 2.68
CA ASP A 113 5.65 5.12 2.30
C ASP A 113 6.25 4.01 1.40
N ASN A 114 7.58 3.81 1.40
CA ASN A 114 8.23 2.72 0.69
C ASN A 114 9.14 1.92 1.62
N PHE A 115 8.97 0.61 1.59
CA PHE A 115 9.89 -0.38 2.13
C PHE A 115 10.98 -0.70 1.12
N ILE A 116 12.25 -0.53 1.47
CA ILE A 116 13.37 -0.88 0.59
C ILE A 116 14.34 -1.81 1.31
N ILE A 117 14.68 -2.94 0.69
CA ILE A 117 15.69 -3.89 1.20
C ILE A 117 16.66 -4.26 0.08
N ASN A 118 17.96 -4.19 0.36
CA ASN A 118 18.96 -4.78 -0.52
C ASN A 118 18.97 -6.30 -0.38
N VAL A 119 18.70 -7.04 -1.46
CA VAL A 119 18.79 -8.52 -1.47
C VAL A 119 20.19 -9.00 -1.91
N GLY A 120 21.02 -8.10 -2.45
CA GLY A 120 22.38 -8.38 -2.88
C GLY A 120 22.44 -9.00 -4.28
N ALA A 121 23.56 -9.68 -4.56
CA ALA A 121 23.82 -10.29 -5.85
C ALA A 121 22.83 -11.43 -6.17
N LEU A 122 22.15 -11.32 -7.30
CA LEU A 122 21.30 -12.32 -7.93
C LEU A 122 22.01 -12.88 -9.18
N PRO A 123 22.48 -14.14 -9.16
CA PRO A 123 23.22 -14.72 -10.28
C PRO A 123 22.37 -14.90 -11.55
N PRO A 124 23.00 -15.08 -12.74
CA PRO A 124 22.31 -15.37 -14.00
C PRO A 124 21.39 -16.59 -13.90
N GLY A 125 20.17 -16.47 -14.38
CA GLY A 125 19.17 -17.56 -14.41
C GLY A 125 18.67 -18.01 -13.04
N LYS A 126 18.98 -17.29 -11.96
CA LYS A 126 18.54 -17.62 -10.60
C LYS A 126 17.29 -16.85 -10.19
N GLU A 127 16.53 -17.49 -9.30
CA GLU A 127 15.31 -16.92 -8.74
C GLU A 127 15.56 -16.27 -7.38
N CYS A 128 14.84 -15.17 -7.14
CA CYS A 128 14.71 -14.51 -5.85
C CYS A 128 13.27 -14.67 -5.39
N HIS A 129 13.07 -15.43 -4.31
CA HIS A 129 11.77 -15.64 -3.68
C HIS A 129 11.61 -14.66 -2.53
N ILE A 130 10.60 -13.81 -2.59
CA ILE A 130 10.31 -12.80 -1.59
C ILE A 130 8.98 -13.13 -0.93
N SER A 131 8.94 -13.04 0.40
CA SER A 131 7.73 -13.13 1.21
C SER A 131 7.68 -11.92 2.13
N ILE A 132 6.63 -11.12 2.04
CA ILE A 132 6.38 -9.97 2.91
C ILE A 132 5.01 -10.13 3.55
N SER A 133 4.92 -9.83 4.85
CA SER A 133 3.66 -9.88 5.59
C SER A 133 3.49 -8.63 6.44
N TYR A 134 2.30 -8.05 6.35
CA TYR A 134 1.95 -6.79 7.01
C TYR A 134 0.49 -6.79 7.47
N VAL A 135 0.22 -6.01 8.49
CA VAL A 135 -1.14 -5.67 8.90
C VAL A 135 -1.46 -4.24 8.50
N SER A 136 -2.71 -3.92 8.19
CA SER A 136 -3.18 -2.56 7.92
C SER A 136 -4.55 -2.33 8.56
N GLU A 137 -4.76 -1.13 9.08
CA GLU A 137 -6.12 -0.61 9.31
C GLU A 137 -6.77 -0.27 7.95
N LEU A 138 -8.10 -0.38 7.89
CA LEU A 138 -8.90 -0.18 6.68
C LEU A 138 -9.87 0.97 6.85
N ASP A 139 -9.88 1.86 5.86
CA ASP A 139 -10.74 3.02 5.86
C ASP A 139 -12.21 2.66 5.62
N LEU A 140 -13.07 3.40 6.33
CA LEU A 140 -14.50 3.47 6.05
C LEU A 140 -14.80 4.64 5.14
N ILE A 141 -15.47 4.35 4.04
CA ILE A 141 -15.90 5.33 3.05
C ILE A 141 -17.42 5.37 2.96
N GLN A 142 -17.94 6.36 2.24
CA GLN A 142 -19.38 6.54 2.02
C GLN A 142 -20.18 6.53 3.34
N ASN A 143 -19.80 7.41 4.27
CA ASN A 143 -20.45 7.57 5.58
C ASN A 143 -20.52 6.28 6.41
N GLY A 144 -19.51 5.41 6.29
CA GLY A 144 -19.40 4.19 7.09
C GLY A 144 -20.13 2.97 6.53
N SER A 145 -20.65 3.05 5.31
CA SER A 145 -21.37 1.94 4.66
C SER A 145 -20.46 0.99 3.87
N ARG A 146 -19.18 1.36 3.67
CA ARG A 146 -18.26 0.61 2.83
C ARG A 146 -16.84 0.63 3.38
N ILE A 147 -16.17 -0.53 3.35
CA ILE A 147 -14.76 -0.69 3.67
C ILE A 147 -13.99 -0.71 2.35
N ARG A 148 -12.87 0.02 2.29
CA ARG A 148 -11.94 -0.07 1.17
C ARG A 148 -10.68 -0.82 1.58
N PHE A 149 -10.39 -1.89 0.85
CA PHE A 149 -9.14 -2.62 0.98
C PHE A 149 -8.30 -2.42 -0.28
N VAL A 150 -7.04 -2.10 -0.07
CA VAL A 150 -6.07 -1.84 -1.13
C VAL A 150 -4.86 -2.74 -0.92
N VAL A 151 -4.42 -3.39 -2.00
CA VAL A 151 -3.10 -4.00 -2.07
C VAL A 151 -2.29 -3.21 -3.07
N PRO A 152 -1.28 -2.46 -2.62
CA PRO A 152 -0.49 -1.64 -3.51
C PRO A 152 0.44 -2.56 -4.32
N THR A 153 0.34 -2.45 -5.64
CA THR A 153 1.10 -3.29 -6.57
C THR A 153 1.99 -2.49 -7.51
N THR A 154 1.81 -1.18 -7.51
CA THR A 154 2.60 -0.22 -8.28
C THR A 154 3.27 0.78 -7.34
N ILE A 155 4.49 1.24 -7.69
CA ILE A 155 5.06 2.43 -7.04
C ILE A 155 4.66 3.62 -7.89
N ALA A 156 3.71 4.42 -7.40
CA ALA A 156 3.34 5.67 -8.06
C ALA A 156 4.50 6.69 -7.96
N PRO A 157 4.82 7.41 -9.06
CA PRO A 157 5.81 8.47 -9.01
C PRO A 157 5.27 9.68 -8.20
N ARG A 158 6.06 10.22 -7.25
CA ARG A 158 5.64 11.34 -6.38
C ARG A 158 5.90 12.71 -6.98
N TYR A 159 5.21 13.75 -6.54
CA TYR A 159 5.61 15.14 -6.79
C TYR A 159 6.79 15.53 -5.89
N ASN A 160 7.86 16.10 -6.46
CA ASN A 160 9.01 16.59 -5.70
C ASN A 160 9.19 18.10 -5.92
N PRO A 161 8.92 18.93 -4.89
CA PRO A 161 8.96 20.39 -5.03
C PRO A 161 10.37 20.96 -5.23
N THR A 162 11.44 20.18 -5.00
CA THR A 162 12.83 20.65 -5.22
C THR A 162 13.31 20.53 -6.67
N LYS A 163 12.52 19.90 -7.56
CA LYS A 163 12.86 19.68 -8.98
C LYS A 163 11.69 19.97 -9.94
N ASP A 164 10.86 20.98 -9.68
CA ASP A 164 9.78 21.44 -10.58
C ASP A 164 9.00 20.30 -11.29
N GLY A 165 8.64 19.21 -10.59
CA GLY A 165 8.00 18.05 -11.24
C GLY A 165 7.85 16.77 -10.41
N ILE A 166 7.21 15.77 -11.03
CA ILE A 166 6.96 14.42 -10.48
C ILE A 166 8.28 13.62 -10.44
N SER A 167 8.87 13.42 -9.27
CA SER A 167 9.95 12.44 -9.06
C SER A 167 9.58 11.35 -8.04
N SER A 168 9.81 10.08 -8.42
CA SER A 168 10.01 8.97 -7.46
C SER A 168 11.06 9.34 -6.42
N PRO A 169 11.10 8.72 -5.22
CA PRO A 169 12.17 8.91 -4.24
C PRO A 169 13.60 8.81 -4.78
N THR A 170 13.80 8.10 -5.91
CA THR A 170 15.09 8.02 -6.60
C THR A 170 15.29 9.05 -7.72
N GLY A 171 14.41 10.04 -7.88
CA GLY A 171 14.57 11.12 -8.86
C GLY A 171 14.10 10.80 -10.29
N ILE A 172 13.36 9.72 -10.54
CA ILE A 172 12.94 9.31 -11.90
C ILE A 172 11.46 8.92 -11.93
N THR A 173 10.71 9.40 -12.92
CA THR A 173 9.32 9.02 -13.18
C THR A 173 9.27 7.60 -13.74
N SER A 174 9.21 6.58 -12.89
CA SER A 174 9.09 5.20 -13.36
C SER A 174 7.61 4.77 -13.37
N GLN A 175 7.06 4.59 -14.57
CA GLN A 175 5.91 3.70 -14.77
C GLN A 175 6.48 2.29 -14.88
N TYR A 176 6.61 1.57 -13.76
CA TYR A 176 6.85 0.14 -13.84
C TYR A 176 5.64 -0.52 -14.49
N VAL A 177 5.77 -0.87 -15.76
CA VAL A 177 4.81 -1.72 -16.47
C VAL A 177 5.50 -3.06 -16.66
N GLN A 178 5.04 -4.07 -15.91
CA GLN A 178 5.56 -5.43 -16.08
C GLN A 178 5.07 -5.96 -17.42
N THR A 179 5.95 -6.01 -18.42
CA THR A 179 5.65 -6.46 -19.79
C THR A 179 5.83 -7.97 -19.98
N VAL A 180 6.55 -8.61 -19.06
CA VAL A 180 6.80 -10.06 -19.07
C VAL A 180 5.59 -10.80 -18.46
N PRO A 181 5.12 -11.90 -19.06
CA PRO A 181 4.07 -12.73 -18.46
C PRO A 181 4.49 -13.29 -17.10
N TYR A 182 3.54 -13.32 -16.16
CA TYR A 182 3.68 -13.96 -14.85
C TYR A 182 2.36 -14.59 -14.44
N THR A 183 2.43 -15.50 -13.46
CA THR A 183 1.25 -16.07 -12.82
C THR A 183 0.87 -15.26 -11.59
N ILE A 184 -0.44 -15.15 -11.36
CA ILE A 184 -0.98 -14.46 -10.19
C ILE A 184 -2.08 -15.27 -9.52
N GLU A 185 -1.93 -15.43 -8.22
CA GLU A 185 -2.95 -15.99 -7.34
C GLU A 185 -3.35 -14.94 -6.30
N PHE A 186 -4.65 -14.71 -6.16
CA PHE A 186 -5.20 -13.76 -5.19
C PHE A 186 -6.31 -14.43 -4.41
N HIS A 187 -6.15 -14.50 -3.10
CA HIS A 187 -7.09 -15.09 -2.17
C HIS A 187 -7.31 -14.13 -1.01
N CYS A 188 -8.50 -13.55 -0.93
CA CYS A 188 -8.89 -12.68 0.18
C CYS A 188 -10.06 -13.30 0.93
N ARG A 189 -9.95 -13.41 2.26
CA ARG A 189 -11.00 -13.85 3.15
C ARG A 189 -11.52 -12.67 3.95
N VAL A 190 -12.82 -12.40 3.91
CA VAL A 190 -13.50 -11.42 4.76
C VAL A 190 -14.30 -12.15 5.84
N ASP A 191 -14.05 -11.79 7.10
CA ASP A 191 -14.65 -12.39 8.29
C ASP A 191 -15.10 -11.31 9.28
N LYS A 192 -16.05 -11.64 10.15
CA LYS A 192 -16.59 -10.77 11.21
C LYS A 192 -17.15 -9.43 10.70
N VAL A 193 -17.66 -9.43 9.48
CA VAL A 193 -18.33 -8.29 8.84
C VAL A 193 -19.58 -8.80 8.12
N ASN A 194 -20.69 -8.09 8.28
CA ASN A 194 -21.91 -8.39 7.54
C ASN A 194 -21.87 -7.68 6.18
N VAL A 195 -21.55 -8.43 5.13
CA VAL A 195 -21.31 -7.89 3.79
C VAL A 195 -22.56 -8.05 2.92
N SER A 196 -23.02 -6.95 2.32
CA SER A 196 -24.06 -6.98 1.28
C SER A 196 -23.46 -7.32 -0.08
N GLN A 197 -22.31 -6.73 -0.39
CA GLN A 197 -21.66 -6.88 -1.69
C GLN A 197 -20.15 -6.68 -1.56
N VAL A 198 -19.38 -7.46 -2.33
CA VAL A 198 -17.97 -7.15 -2.61
C VAL A 198 -17.83 -6.84 -4.08
N SER A 199 -17.12 -5.76 -4.40
CA SER A 199 -16.84 -5.34 -5.76
C SER A 199 -15.38 -4.93 -5.92
N SER A 200 -14.89 -4.93 -7.15
CA SER A 200 -13.58 -4.39 -7.48
C SER A 200 -13.68 -3.54 -8.73
N THR A 201 -13.16 -2.32 -8.66
CA THR A 201 -13.01 -1.41 -9.80
C THR A 201 -11.70 -1.62 -10.55
N SER A 202 -10.78 -2.40 -9.96
CA SER A 202 -9.43 -2.62 -10.47
C SER A 202 -9.28 -3.89 -11.30
N HIS A 203 -9.87 -5.01 -10.83
CA HIS A 203 -9.67 -6.34 -11.41
C HIS A 203 -10.98 -7.14 -11.33
N PRO A 204 -11.29 -8.01 -12.30
CA PRO A 204 -12.46 -8.87 -12.23
C PRO A 204 -12.30 -9.92 -11.11
N ILE A 205 -13.26 -9.96 -10.20
CA ILE A 205 -13.27 -10.86 -9.03
C ILE A 205 -14.47 -11.81 -9.05
N GLN A 206 -14.27 -12.98 -8.44
CA GLN A 206 -15.31 -13.92 -8.05
C GLN A 206 -15.40 -13.92 -6.53
N VAL A 207 -16.62 -13.94 -6.01
CA VAL A 207 -16.91 -13.97 -4.57
C VAL A 207 -17.67 -15.23 -4.27
N GLU A 208 -17.12 -16.07 -3.40
CA GLU A 208 -17.72 -17.29 -2.89
C GLU A 208 -18.06 -17.08 -1.42
N VAL A 209 -19.28 -17.43 -1.02
CA VAL A 209 -19.68 -17.39 0.39
C VAL A 209 -19.50 -18.78 0.97
N SER A 210 -18.62 -18.89 1.95
CA SER A 210 -18.40 -20.11 2.74
C SER A 210 -19.34 -20.15 3.95
N GLN A 211 -19.23 -21.19 4.78
CA GLN A 211 -19.97 -21.30 6.04
C GLN A 211 -19.65 -20.10 6.96
N ASP A 212 -20.61 -19.71 7.80
CA ASP A 212 -20.51 -18.61 8.78
C ASP A 212 -20.29 -17.20 8.20
N HIS A 213 -20.86 -16.90 7.03
CA HIS A 213 -20.73 -15.59 6.36
C HIS A 213 -19.28 -15.17 6.12
N VAL A 214 -18.42 -16.15 5.82
CA VAL A 214 -17.05 -15.90 5.38
C VAL A 214 -17.06 -15.73 3.87
N TYR A 215 -16.55 -14.61 3.37
CA TYR A 215 -16.47 -14.34 1.94
C TYR A 215 -15.06 -14.63 1.44
N VAL A 216 -14.94 -15.45 0.40
CA VAL A 216 -13.68 -15.78 -0.26
C VAL A 216 -13.67 -15.12 -1.63
N ILE A 217 -12.73 -14.21 -1.84
CA ILE A 217 -12.56 -13.44 -3.07
C ILE A 217 -11.33 -13.94 -3.81
N LYS A 218 -11.51 -14.24 -5.09
CA LYS A 218 -10.46 -14.67 -6.02
C LYS A 218 -10.56 -13.88 -7.32
N PHE A 219 -9.51 -13.87 -8.12
CA PHE A 219 -9.62 -13.38 -9.49
C PHE A 219 -10.40 -14.37 -10.37
N VAL A 220 -11.19 -13.83 -11.30
CA VAL A 220 -11.98 -14.65 -12.26
C VAL A 220 -11.08 -15.26 -13.33
N GLN A 221 -9.99 -14.57 -13.68
CA GLN A 221 -9.16 -14.88 -14.84
C GLN A 221 -7.73 -15.17 -14.39
N GLN A 222 -7.03 -16.02 -15.15
CA GLN A 222 -5.63 -16.38 -14.88
C GLN A 222 -4.64 -15.33 -15.40
N ASN A 223 -5.02 -14.54 -16.41
CA ASN A 223 -4.16 -13.53 -17.05
C ASN A 223 -4.43 -12.13 -16.48
N ILE A 224 -4.29 -11.96 -15.17
CA ILE A 224 -4.43 -10.66 -14.51
C ILE A 224 -3.09 -9.93 -14.51
N HIS A 225 -3.12 -8.63 -14.85
CA HIS A 225 -1.96 -7.77 -14.79
C HIS A 225 -2.09 -6.73 -13.67
N LEU A 226 -1.14 -6.75 -12.73
CA LEU A 226 -0.88 -5.75 -11.68
C LEU A 226 -0.28 -4.45 -12.25
N GLY A 227 -0.95 -3.86 -13.23
CA GLY A 227 -0.62 -2.52 -13.74
C GLY A 227 -1.24 -1.39 -12.90
N ARG A 228 -2.01 -1.75 -11.87
CA ARG A 228 -2.68 -0.87 -10.91
C ARG A 228 -2.94 -1.66 -9.63
N ASP A 229 -3.14 -0.94 -8.54
CA ASP A 229 -3.40 -1.55 -7.24
C ASP A 229 -4.68 -2.39 -7.24
N ILE A 230 -4.71 -3.42 -6.41
CA ILE A 230 -5.92 -4.23 -6.21
C ILE A 230 -6.81 -3.49 -5.23
N LEU A 231 -8.00 -3.12 -5.69
CA LEU A 231 -9.01 -2.40 -4.91
C LEU A 231 -10.20 -3.31 -4.68
N LEU A 232 -10.54 -3.59 -3.42
CA LEU A 232 -11.80 -4.21 -3.03
C LEU A 232 -12.65 -3.19 -2.28
N ASP A 233 -13.86 -2.96 -2.78
CA ASP A 233 -14.91 -2.20 -2.11
C ASP A 233 -15.90 -3.21 -1.50
N ILE A 234 -15.92 -3.28 -0.16
CA ILE A 234 -16.75 -4.19 0.63
C ILE A 234 -17.90 -3.38 1.22
N GLU A 235 -19.10 -3.55 0.66
CA GLU A 235 -20.31 -2.88 1.11
C GLU A 235 -20.95 -3.65 2.27
N LEU A 236 -21.34 -2.91 3.31
CA LEU A 236 -21.91 -3.47 4.52
C LEU A 236 -23.43 -3.59 4.37
N ALA A 237 -24.01 -4.71 4.82
CA ALA A 237 -25.46 -4.95 4.74
C ALA A 237 -26.28 -4.05 5.67
N SER A 238 -25.62 -3.50 6.69
CA SER A 238 -26.15 -2.45 7.56
C SER A 238 -24.97 -1.59 8.00
N ASN A 239 -25.26 -0.37 8.45
CA ASN A 239 -24.24 0.42 9.16
C ASN A 239 -23.61 -0.45 10.25
N HIS A 240 -22.29 -0.37 10.38
CA HIS A 240 -21.57 -1.19 11.34
C HIS A 240 -22.12 -0.96 12.75
N SER A 241 -22.38 -2.06 13.46
CA SER A 241 -22.68 -2.04 14.88
C SER A 241 -21.41 -2.26 15.67
N ASN A 242 -21.18 -1.46 16.72
CA ASN A 242 -20.07 -1.64 17.65
C ASN A 242 -19.94 -3.11 18.07
N THR A 243 -18.76 -3.70 17.89
CA THR A 243 -18.54 -5.13 18.10
C THR A 243 -17.20 -5.41 18.74
N ILE A 244 -17.15 -6.51 19.49
CA ILE A 244 -15.88 -7.13 19.87
C ILE A 244 -15.48 -8.05 18.70
N VAL A 245 -14.38 -7.72 18.04
CA VAL A 245 -13.88 -8.43 16.87
C VAL A 245 -13.11 -9.68 17.30
N ALA A 246 -12.25 -9.55 18.32
CA ALA A 246 -11.46 -10.64 18.85
C ALA A 246 -11.18 -10.44 20.34
N VAL A 247 -11.06 -11.55 21.06
CA VAL A 247 -10.63 -11.60 22.47
C VAL A 247 -9.52 -12.63 22.56
N GLU A 248 -8.35 -12.18 22.99
CA GLU A 248 -7.16 -13.00 23.21
C GLU A 248 -6.69 -12.81 24.67
N PRO A 249 -5.87 -13.73 25.22
CA PRO A 249 -5.29 -13.53 26.53
C PRO A 249 -4.49 -12.21 26.60
N GLY A 250 -5.00 -11.23 27.36
CA GLY A 250 -4.36 -9.93 27.54
C GLY A 250 -4.65 -8.89 26.47
N ALA A 251 -5.49 -9.18 25.47
CA ALA A 251 -5.84 -8.24 24.41
C ALA A 251 -7.30 -8.38 23.95
N VAL A 252 -7.94 -7.26 23.65
CA VAL A 252 -9.27 -7.21 23.04
C VAL A 252 -9.22 -6.28 21.85
N MET A 253 -9.68 -6.75 20.70
CA MET A 253 -9.94 -5.90 19.54
C MET A 253 -11.44 -5.58 19.53
N ALA A 254 -11.77 -4.32 19.74
CA ALA A 254 -13.12 -3.80 19.62
C ALA A 254 -13.18 -2.80 18.47
N SER A 255 -14.27 -2.82 17.71
CA SER A 255 -14.57 -1.78 16.75
C SER A 255 -15.76 -0.96 17.23
N PHE A 256 -15.61 0.35 17.18
CA PHE A 256 -16.60 1.32 17.63
C PHE A 256 -16.75 2.41 16.58
N ILE A 257 -17.94 2.48 15.97
CA ILE A 257 -18.28 3.49 14.95
C ILE A 257 -19.54 4.18 15.43
N PRO A 258 -19.43 5.39 15.99
CA PRO A 258 -20.58 6.17 16.39
C PRO A 258 -21.50 6.40 15.18
N THR A 259 -22.78 6.06 15.32
CA THR A 259 -23.77 6.46 14.33
C THR A 259 -24.11 7.94 14.48
N GLU A 260 -24.67 8.55 13.44
CA GLU A 260 -25.22 9.92 13.54
C GLU A 260 -26.21 10.05 14.72
N GLY A 261 -26.99 9.00 14.98
CA GLY A 261 -27.89 8.94 16.13
C GLY A 261 -27.16 8.92 17.47
N ASP A 262 -26.02 8.23 17.57
CA ASP A 262 -25.16 8.23 18.77
C ASP A 262 -24.60 9.63 19.03
N CYS A 263 -24.10 10.29 17.98
CA CYS A 263 -23.59 11.65 18.07
C CYS A 263 -24.69 12.62 18.50
N LYS A 264 -25.88 12.57 17.89
CA LYS A 264 -27.04 13.42 18.27
C LYS A 264 -27.46 13.21 19.72
N ARG A 265 -27.48 11.96 20.21
CA ARG A 265 -27.79 11.63 21.61
C ARG A 265 -26.73 12.16 22.57
N ALA A 266 -25.44 12.03 22.22
CA ALA A 266 -24.35 12.54 23.05
C ALA A 266 -24.36 14.08 23.13
N MET A 267 -24.81 14.75 22.08
CA MET A 267 -24.74 16.20 21.93
C MET A 267 -25.94 16.98 22.49
N ASN A 268 -26.93 16.34 23.14
CA ASN A 268 -28.05 16.97 23.87
C ASN A 268 -28.24 18.48 23.65
N ASN A 269 -28.85 18.89 22.53
CA ASN A 269 -29.20 20.28 22.19
C ASN A 269 -28.04 21.29 21.98
N VAL A 270 -26.81 20.85 21.70
CA VAL A 270 -25.76 21.75 21.22
C VAL A 270 -25.80 21.77 19.68
N GLU A 271 -26.35 22.85 19.11
CA GLU A 271 -26.08 23.18 17.71
C GLU A 271 -24.58 23.47 17.57
N THR A 272 -23.81 22.50 17.11
CA THR A 272 -22.41 22.75 16.75
C THR A 272 -22.37 23.41 15.38
N THR A 273 -22.22 24.73 15.37
CA THR A 273 -21.78 25.44 14.18
C THR A 273 -20.30 25.12 13.98
N ASN A 274 -19.99 24.33 12.95
CA ASN A 274 -18.61 24.12 12.52
C ASN A 274 -18.19 25.29 11.64
N GLU A 275 -17.14 26.01 12.03
CA GLU A 275 -16.52 27.03 11.19
C GLU A 275 -15.41 26.41 10.35
N PHE A 276 -15.47 26.58 9.03
CA PHE A 276 -14.45 26.12 8.10
C PHE A 276 -13.81 27.32 7.40
N ILE A 277 -12.50 27.50 7.59
CA ILE A 277 -11.72 28.56 6.94
C ILE A 277 -10.83 27.91 5.87
N PHE A 278 -11.03 28.29 4.61
CA PHE A 278 -10.24 27.79 3.49
C PHE A 278 -9.14 28.81 3.13
N LEU A 279 -7.88 28.42 3.28
CA LEU A 279 -6.74 29.14 2.71
C LEU A 279 -6.41 28.55 1.33
N ILE A 280 -6.41 29.38 0.30
CA ILE A 280 -6.17 28.97 -1.09
C ILE A 280 -4.98 29.75 -1.65
N ASP A 281 -4.02 29.04 -2.26
CA ASP A 281 -2.94 29.68 -2.99
C ASP A 281 -3.48 30.32 -4.28
N CYS A 282 -3.15 31.59 -4.49
CA CYS A 282 -3.51 32.38 -5.67
C CYS A 282 -2.25 32.83 -6.45
N SER A 283 -1.10 32.21 -6.20
CA SER A 283 0.16 32.50 -6.89
C SER A 283 0.05 32.30 -8.41
N GLY A 284 0.93 32.94 -9.17
CA GLY A 284 0.94 32.82 -10.64
C GLY A 284 1.06 31.37 -11.15
N SER A 285 1.63 30.46 -10.34
CA SER A 285 1.75 29.03 -10.67
C SER A 285 0.39 28.31 -10.77
N MET A 286 -0.64 28.86 -10.15
CA MET A 286 -2.02 28.34 -10.16
C MET A 286 -2.74 28.63 -11.48
N GLY A 287 -2.18 29.49 -12.34
CA GLY A 287 -2.69 29.74 -13.70
C GLY A 287 -2.42 28.59 -14.66
N ASN A 288 -1.41 27.75 -14.40
CA ASN A 288 -1.06 26.63 -15.27
C ASN A 288 -2.04 25.46 -15.10
N GLY A 289 -2.49 24.87 -16.22
CA GLY A 289 -3.28 23.64 -16.21
C GLY A 289 -4.64 23.73 -15.51
N ASN A 290 -5.25 24.93 -15.47
CA ASN A 290 -6.54 25.19 -14.83
C ASN A 290 -6.60 24.86 -13.32
N LYS A 291 -5.47 24.86 -12.62
CA LYS A 291 -5.43 24.56 -11.17
C LYS A 291 -6.34 25.49 -10.36
N ILE A 292 -6.32 26.79 -10.66
CA ILE A 292 -7.20 27.77 -9.99
C ILE A 292 -8.68 27.56 -10.31
N GLY A 293 -9.02 27.09 -11.51
CA GLY A 293 -10.40 26.77 -11.88
C GLY A 293 -10.92 25.54 -11.12
N LEU A 294 -10.10 24.49 -11.02
CA LEU A 294 -10.43 23.30 -10.22
C LEU A 294 -10.59 23.63 -8.73
N ALA A 295 -9.71 24.48 -8.18
CA ALA A 295 -9.84 24.95 -6.80
C ALA A 295 -11.17 25.70 -6.59
N ARG A 296 -11.58 26.54 -7.55
CA ARG A 296 -12.87 27.24 -7.52
C ARG A 296 -14.06 26.28 -7.57
N GLU A 297 -14.03 25.28 -8.46
CA GLU A 297 -15.09 24.29 -8.57
C GLU A 297 -15.25 23.48 -7.27
N ALA A 298 -14.14 23.07 -6.66
CA ALA A 298 -14.15 22.39 -5.36
C ALA A 298 -14.79 23.25 -4.26
N MET A 299 -14.46 24.55 -4.20
CA MET A 299 -15.07 25.47 -3.21
C MET A 299 -16.57 25.66 -3.43
N LEU A 300 -17.01 25.74 -4.69
CA LEU A 300 -18.43 25.81 -5.01
C LEU A 300 -19.19 24.54 -4.60
N LEU A 301 -18.57 23.36 -4.77
CA LEU A 301 -19.12 22.09 -4.31
C LEU A 301 -19.24 22.05 -2.78
N SER A 302 -18.18 22.45 -2.07
CA SER A 302 -18.20 22.56 -0.61
C SER A 302 -19.31 23.49 -0.11
N GLN A 303 -19.48 24.66 -0.74
CA GLN A 303 -20.53 25.62 -0.38
C GLN A 303 -21.95 25.07 -0.62
N LYS A 304 -22.17 24.34 -1.73
CA LYS A 304 -23.47 23.72 -2.03
C LYS A 304 -23.82 22.62 -1.03
N SER A 305 -22.83 21.79 -0.67
CA SER A 305 -22.98 20.72 0.31
C SER A 305 -23.36 21.28 1.70
N SER A 306 -22.69 22.35 2.13
CA SER A 306 -22.98 23.01 3.42
C SER A 306 -24.35 23.68 3.49
N ASN A 307 -24.97 24.00 2.35
CA ASN A 307 -26.30 24.60 2.28
C ASN A 307 -27.44 23.57 2.13
N GLY A 308 -27.15 22.26 2.18
CA GLY A 308 -28.16 21.21 2.14
C GLY A 308 -28.92 21.08 0.82
N LEU A 309 -28.36 21.58 -0.29
CA LEU A 309 -28.97 21.42 -1.61
C LEU A 309 -28.66 20.00 -2.15
N PRO A 310 -29.65 19.22 -2.59
CA PRO A 310 -29.40 17.90 -3.16
C PRO A 310 -28.68 18.01 -4.51
N PHE A 311 -27.92 16.95 -4.82
CA PHE A 311 -27.19 16.78 -6.08
C PHE A 311 -28.11 16.77 -7.30
#